data_AF-A0A351C3M7-F1
#
_entry.id   AF-A0A351C3M7-F1
#
_cell.length_a   1.000
_cell.length_b   1.000
_cell.length_c   1.000
_cell.angle_alpha   90.00
_cell.angle_beta   90.00
_cell.angle_gamma   90.00
#
_symmetry.space_group_name_H-M   'P 1'
#
loop_
_entity.id
_entity.type
_entity.pdbx_description
1 polymer ?
#
loop_
_entity_poly.entity_id
_entity_poly.type
_entity_poly.pdbx_seq_one_letter_code
_entity_poly.pdbx_strand_id
1 'polypeptide(L)'
;MSCAKEVPPELLSNKPKTTEKQEMPDDSIHRNLKSPSGNSEGSQESWDDENANKLVKEADEADKTYRKTKSESDKSSTIDAQMKAANYLMFEADLPPKDKYKPALQRYRRVLELDPGNSEALANKKQIEDIYKSMGKPIPE
;
A
#
# COMPACT_ATOMS: atom_id res chain seq x y z
N MET A 1 -28.28 63.68 -23.78
CA MET A 1 -27.70 62.64 -24.65
C MET A 1 -27.82 61.33 -23.90
N SER A 2 -28.76 60.51 -24.34
CA SER A 2 -29.23 59.28 -23.71
C SER A 2 -28.55 58.07 -24.34
N CYS A 3 -28.14 57.07 -23.55
CA CYS A 3 -27.90 55.71 -24.04
C CYS A 3 -28.32 54.72 -22.93
N ALA A 4 -29.62 54.56 -22.75
CA ALA A 4 -30.18 53.37 -22.12
C ALA A 4 -30.06 52.21 -23.13
N LYS A 5 -29.44 51.10 -22.72
CA LYS A 5 -29.42 49.86 -23.51
C LYS A 5 -30.66 49.06 -23.16
N GLU A 6 -31.61 49.08 -24.09
CA GLU A 6 -32.81 48.25 -24.07
C GLU A 6 -32.45 46.79 -24.33
N VAL A 7 -33.03 45.90 -23.53
CA VAL A 7 -32.99 44.45 -23.70
C VAL A 7 -34.21 44.06 -24.53
N PRO A 8 -34.05 43.43 -25.72
CA PRO A 8 -35.20 42.99 -26.50
C PRO A 8 -35.85 41.74 -25.89
N PRO A 9 -37.20 41.70 -25.80
CA PRO A 9 -37.96 40.57 -25.30
C PRO A 9 -38.44 39.68 -26.45
N GLU A 10 -37.81 38.53 -26.65
CA GLU A 10 -38.32 37.48 -27.56
C GLU A 10 -38.26 36.14 -26.82
N LEU A 11 -39.17 35.99 -25.86
CA LEU A 11 -39.78 34.71 -25.53
C LEU A 11 -41.01 34.59 -26.41
N LEU A 12 -41.06 33.63 -27.34
CA LEU A 12 -42.30 32.93 -27.73
C LEU A 12 -41.99 31.78 -28.71
N SER A 13 -42.24 30.56 -28.22
CA SER A 13 -42.89 29.47 -28.96
C SER A 13 -42.16 28.78 -30.10
N ASN A 14 -41.66 27.56 -29.84
CA ASN A 14 -42.36 26.34 -30.28
C ASN A 14 -41.71 25.05 -29.73
N LYS A 15 -42.47 24.35 -28.87
CA LYS A 15 -42.46 22.87 -28.73
C LYS A 15 -43.03 22.24 -30.02
N PRO A 16 -43.10 20.90 -30.18
CA PRO A 16 -42.28 19.80 -29.66
C PRO A 16 -41.81 18.86 -30.81
N LYS A 17 -40.86 17.94 -30.57
CA LYS A 17 -40.86 16.66 -31.28
C LYS A 17 -40.39 15.51 -30.39
N THR A 18 -41.30 14.57 -30.32
CA THR A 18 -41.34 13.26 -29.65
C THR A 18 -40.35 12.28 -30.27
N THR A 19 -40.14 11.16 -29.55
CA THR A 19 -39.54 9.88 -29.98
C THR A 19 -38.00 9.94 -30.11
N GLU A 20 -37.22 9.18 -29.35
CA GLU A 20 -37.25 7.72 -29.27
C GLU A 20 -36.84 7.22 -27.88
N LYS A 21 -37.58 6.23 -27.38
CA LYS A 21 -37.05 5.26 -26.42
C LYS A 21 -35.96 4.45 -27.15
N GLN A 22 -34.71 4.73 -26.87
CA GLN A 22 -33.71 3.66 -26.86
C GLN A 22 -33.59 3.20 -25.42
N GLU A 23 -34.28 2.09 -25.13
CA GLU A 23 -33.96 1.25 -23.99
C GLU A 23 -32.49 0.88 -24.08
N MET A 24 -31.68 1.45 -23.18
CA MET A 24 -30.34 0.93 -22.95
C MET A 24 -30.52 -0.47 -22.35
N PRO A 25 -29.91 -1.53 -22.90
CA PRO A 25 -29.95 -2.83 -22.27
C PRO A 25 -29.36 -2.73 -20.87
N ASP A 26 -30.12 -3.23 -19.92
CA ASP A 26 -29.73 -3.45 -18.54
C ASP A 26 -28.59 -4.47 -18.51
N ASP A 27 -27.35 -4.01 -18.61
CA ASP A 27 -26.15 -4.82 -18.36
C ASP A 27 -25.98 -5.05 -16.84
N SER A 28 -27.04 -5.60 -16.23
CA SER A 28 -27.03 -6.33 -14.97
C SER A 28 -26.31 -7.68 -15.12
N ILE A 29 -25.09 -7.71 -15.69
CA ILE A 29 -24.15 -8.83 -15.52
C ILE A 29 -22.72 -8.31 -15.34
N HIS A 30 -22.46 -7.72 -14.18
CA HIS A 30 -21.16 -7.86 -13.52
C HIS A 30 -21.34 -8.20 -12.03
N ARG A 31 -22.14 -9.25 -11.77
CA ARG A 31 -22.06 -10.02 -10.53
C ARG A 31 -21.12 -11.19 -10.77
N ASN A 32 -19.81 -10.93 -10.67
CA ASN A 32 -18.89 -11.95 -10.19
C ASN A 32 -18.29 -11.44 -8.88
N LEU A 33 -19.14 -11.45 -7.84
CA LEU A 33 -18.67 -11.61 -6.48
C LEU A 33 -17.88 -12.92 -6.42
N LYS A 34 -16.57 -12.79 -6.62
CA LYS A 34 -15.62 -13.67 -5.95
C LYS A 34 -14.63 -12.78 -5.24
N SER A 35 -15.06 -12.30 -4.08
CA SER A 35 -14.15 -12.17 -2.96
C SER A 35 -13.46 -13.53 -2.77
N PRO A 36 -12.13 -13.61 -2.79
CA PRO A 36 -11.46 -13.97 -1.56
C PRO A 36 -11.53 -12.71 -0.69
N SER A 37 -12.23 -12.67 0.45
CA SER A 37 -11.70 -13.24 1.68
C SER A 37 -10.26 -13.75 1.55
N GLY A 38 -9.37 -12.86 1.11
CA GLY A 38 -7.95 -12.99 1.31
C GLY A 38 -7.72 -12.53 2.72
N ASN A 39 -7.68 -13.50 3.63
CA ASN A 39 -6.99 -13.35 4.90
C ASN A 39 -5.66 -12.64 4.61
N SER A 40 -5.45 -11.48 5.22
CA SER A 40 -4.25 -10.65 5.04
C SER A 40 -3.00 -11.46 5.38
N GLU A 41 -2.35 -12.05 4.39
CA GLU A 41 -1.15 -12.86 4.60
C GLU A 41 -0.21 -12.64 3.42
N GLY A 42 0.75 -11.73 3.63
CA GLY A 42 1.99 -11.56 2.87
C GLY A 42 1.80 -11.25 1.39
N SER A 43 1.88 -9.97 1.01
CA SER A 43 2.23 -9.59 -0.36
C SER A 43 3.60 -10.20 -0.68
N GLN A 44 3.63 -11.37 -1.33
CA GLN A 44 4.85 -11.96 -1.86
C GLN A 44 5.31 -11.11 -3.05
N GLU A 45 5.95 -9.98 -2.74
CA GLU A 45 6.82 -9.30 -3.69
C GLU A 45 8.00 -10.26 -3.92
N SER A 46 8.08 -10.85 -5.12
CA SER A 46 9.23 -11.66 -5.53
C SER A 46 10.22 -10.74 -6.23
N TRP A 47 11.36 -10.51 -5.60
CA TRP A 47 12.47 -9.74 -6.17
C TRP A 47 13.42 -10.64 -6.96
N ASP A 48 14.29 -10.07 -7.79
CA ASP A 48 15.32 -10.85 -8.50
C ASP A 48 16.40 -11.40 -7.54
N ASP A 49 16.51 -10.83 -6.33
CA ASP A 49 17.41 -11.32 -5.28
C ASP A 49 16.77 -12.52 -4.53
N GLU A 50 17.33 -13.72 -4.75
CA GLU A 50 16.88 -14.96 -4.11
C GLU A 50 17.01 -14.93 -2.58
N ASN A 51 18.05 -14.28 -2.05
CA ASN A 51 18.28 -14.20 -0.61
C ASN A 51 17.26 -13.25 0.04
N ALA A 52 16.95 -12.12 -0.61
CA ALA A 52 15.89 -11.21 -0.16
C ALA A 52 14.57 -11.97 -0.04
N ASN A 53 14.18 -12.70 -1.11
CA ASN A 53 12.97 -13.52 -1.11
C ASN A 53 12.97 -14.57 0.01
N LYS A 54 14.09 -15.26 0.20
CA LYS A 54 14.22 -16.30 1.22
C LYS A 54 14.05 -15.73 2.63
N LEU A 55 14.73 -14.63 2.95
CA LEU A 55 14.69 -14.01 4.27
C LEU A 55 13.32 -13.38 4.55
N VAL A 56 12.72 -12.74 3.56
CA VAL A 56 11.37 -12.18 3.63
C VAL A 56 10.36 -13.28 3.93
N LYS A 57 10.43 -14.40 3.20
CA LYS A 57 9.57 -15.55 3.44
C LYS A 57 9.76 -16.15 4.83
N GLU A 58 11.00 -16.28 5.29
CA GLU A 58 11.32 -16.77 6.64
C GLU A 58 10.69 -15.86 7.72
N ALA A 59 10.82 -14.55 7.56
CA ALA A 59 10.25 -13.55 8.48
C ALA A 59 8.72 -13.57 8.49
N ASP A 60 8.08 -13.77 7.34
CA ASP A 60 6.63 -13.81 7.22
C ASP A 60 6.04 -15.11 7.81
N GLU A 61 6.70 -16.25 7.60
CA GLU A 61 6.32 -17.53 8.24
C GLU A 61 6.53 -17.49 9.76
N ALA A 62 7.59 -16.83 10.24
CA ALA A 62 7.81 -16.59 11.67
C ALA A 62 6.67 -15.73 12.25
N ASP A 63 6.33 -14.62 11.60
CA ASP A 63 5.23 -13.75 12.04
C ASP A 63 3.88 -14.47 12.03
N LYS A 64 3.62 -15.29 11.00
CA LYS A 64 2.43 -16.14 10.92
C LYS A 64 2.38 -17.16 12.06
N THR A 65 3.52 -17.75 12.42
CA THR A 65 3.62 -18.68 13.55
C THR A 65 3.33 -17.95 14.85
N TYR A 66 3.96 -16.80 15.10
CA TYR A 66 3.70 -15.96 16.26
C TYR A 66 2.24 -15.48 16.34
N ARG A 67 1.59 -15.13 15.22
CA ARG A 67 0.17 -14.76 15.22
C ARG A 67 -0.74 -15.90 15.68
N LYS A 68 -0.36 -17.14 15.41
CA LYS A 68 -1.11 -18.35 15.80
C LYS A 68 -0.86 -18.74 17.25
N THR A 69 0.40 -18.76 17.68
CA THR A 69 0.79 -19.23 19.01
C THR A 69 0.75 -18.13 20.06
N LYS A 70 1.08 -16.89 19.66
CA LYS A 70 1.32 -15.72 20.52
C LYS A 70 2.25 -16.03 21.69
N SER A 71 3.20 -16.93 21.47
CA SER A 71 4.20 -17.33 22.45
C SER A 71 5.36 -16.32 22.47
N GLU A 72 5.87 -16.02 23.66
CA GLU A 72 7.06 -15.16 23.82
C GLU A 72 8.30 -15.75 23.12
N SER A 73 8.41 -17.08 23.03
CA SER A 73 9.50 -17.74 22.29
C SER A 73 9.41 -17.46 20.79
N ASP A 74 8.21 -17.52 20.23
CA ASP A 74 7.98 -17.26 18.79
C ASP A 74 8.07 -15.76 18.49
N LYS A 75 7.76 -14.91 19.48
CA LYS A 75 7.94 -13.46 19.40
C LYS A 75 9.40 -13.10 19.17
N SER A 76 10.31 -13.63 20.00
CA SER A 76 11.76 -13.40 19.82
C SER A 76 12.22 -13.88 18.45
N SER A 77 11.81 -15.09 18.04
CA SER A 77 12.17 -15.66 16.74
C SER A 77 11.66 -14.81 15.58
N THR A 78 10.47 -14.22 15.73
CA THR A 78 9.88 -13.31 14.75
C THR A 78 10.64 -11.99 14.70
N ILE A 79 11.01 -11.42 15.84
CA ILE A 79 11.83 -10.20 15.90
C ILE A 79 13.16 -10.43 15.17
N ASP A 80 13.85 -11.52 15.46
CA ASP A 80 15.14 -11.85 14.84
C ASP A 80 15.01 -12.05 13.32
N ALA A 81 13.99 -12.80 12.87
CA ALA A 81 13.76 -13.03 11.45
C ALA A 81 13.39 -11.74 10.70
N GLN A 82 12.53 -10.90 11.30
CA GLN A 82 12.13 -9.62 10.73
C GLN A 82 13.30 -8.64 10.67
N MET A 83 14.13 -8.55 11.72
CA MET A 83 15.35 -7.74 11.73
C MET A 83 16.32 -8.20 10.64
N LYS A 84 16.58 -9.50 10.53
CA LYS A 84 17.47 -10.06 9.52
C LYS A 84 17.00 -9.76 8.10
N ALA A 85 15.71 -9.93 7.82
CA ALA A 85 15.13 -9.60 6.53
C ALA A 85 15.19 -8.09 6.24
N ALA A 86 14.88 -7.24 7.22
CA ALA A 86 14.93 -5.79 7.08
C ALA A 86 16.36 -5.27 6.83
N ASN A 87 17.33 -5.76 7.61
CA ASN A 87 18.75 -5.43 7.47
C ASN A 87 19.27 -5.86 6.09
N TYR A 88 18.95 -7.09 5.65
CA TYR A 88 19.35 -7.55 4.32
C TYR A 88 18.77 -6.67 3.21
N LEU A 89 17.46 -6.41 3.24
CA LEU A 89 16.81 -5.52 2.28
C LEU A 89 17.42 -4.11 2.29
N MET A 90 17.79 -3.57 3.44
CA MET A 90 18.34 -2.24 3.54
C MET A 90 19.78 -2.15 3.02
N PHE A 91 20.65 -3.07 3.45
CA PHE A 91 22.10 -2.95 3.30
C PHE A 91 22.70 -3.85 2.22
N GLU A 92 22.22 -5.09 2.09
CA GLU A 92 22.86 -6.14 1.28
C GLU A 92 22.16 -6.38 -0.07
N ALA A 93 20.84 -6.23 -0.12
CA ALA A 93 20.06 -6.54 -1.31
C ALA A 93 20.46 -5.64 -2.49
N ASP A 94 20.76 -6.27 -3.63
CA ASP A 94 21.04 -5.60 -4.90
C ASP A 94 19.73 -5.20 -5.61
N LEU A 95 18.95 -4.39 -4.90
CA LEU A 95 17.65 -3.91 -5.34
C LEU A 95 17.67 -2.39 -5.46
N PRO A 96 16.86 -1.82 -6.37
CA PRO A 96 16.68 -0.39 -6.40
C PRO A 96 16.19 0.14 -5.05
N PRO A 97 16.64 1.34 -4.62
CA PRO A 97 16.17 2.00 -3.40
C PRO A 97 14.66 1.98 -3.18
N LYS A 98 13.88 2.10 -4.26
CA LYS A 98 12.41 2.11 -4.21
C LYS A 98 11.83 0.76 -3.76
N ASP A 99 12.48 -0.33 -4.16
CA ASP A 99 11.99 -1.70 -3.96
C ASP A 99 12.50 -2.30 -2.66
N LYS A 100 13.64 -1.80 -2.14
CA LYS A 100 14.25 -2.33 -0.92
C LYS A 100 13.88 -1.57 0.35
N TYR A 101 13.75 -0.25 0.29
CA TYR A 101 13.51 0.56 1.50
C TYR A 101 12.07 0.47 2.01
N LYS A 102 11.08 0.35 1.12
CA LYS A 102 9.68 0.20 1.52
C LYS A 102 9.44 -1.08 2.32
N PRO A 103 9.79 -2.29 1.82
CA PRO A 103 9.61 -3.50 2.60
C PRO A 103 10.50 -3.52 3.84
N ALA A 104 11.75 -3.02 3.78
CA ALA A 104 12.59 -2.91 4.98
C ALA A 104 11.93 -2.05 6.07
N LEU A 105 11.34 -0.91 5.71
CA LEU A 105 10.64 -0.02 6.64
C LEU A 105 9.45 -0.71 7.33
N GLN A 106 8.64 -1.44 6.56
CA GLN A 106 7.51 -2.20 7.11
C GLN A 106 7.98 -3.26 8.11
N ARG A 107 9.10 -3.92 7.83
CA ARG A 107 9.67 -4.93 8.73
C ARG A 107 10.22 -4.33 10.01
N TYR A 108 10.95 -3.20 9.95
CA TYR A 108 11.36 -2.50 11.17
C TYR A 108 10.16 -2.03 12.00
N ARG A 109 9.09 -1.54 11.36
CA ARG A 109 7.86 -1.21 12.07
C ARG A 109 7.28 -2.44 12.77
N ARG A 110 7.24 -3.59 12.09
CA ARG A 110 6.77 -4.84 12.68
C ARG A 110 7.62 -5.27 13.87
N VAL A 111 8.95 -5.13 13.80
CA VAL A 111 9.84 -5.36 14.94
C VAL A 111 9.46 -4.45 16.10
N LEU A 112 9.26 -3.15 15.85
CA LEU A 112 8.92 -2.17 16.89
C LEU A 112 7.52 -2.37 17.49
N GLU A 113 6.60 -3.02 16.78
CA GLU A 113 5.32 -3.45 17.34
C GLU A 113 5.49 -4.57 18.38
N LEU A 114 6.48 -5.44 18.17
CA LEU A 114 6.77 -6.56 19.07
C LEU A 114 7.73 -6.15 20.19
N ASP A 115 8.76 -5.38 19.86
CA ASP A 115 9.78 -4.85 20.75
C ASP A 115 9.98 -3.35 20.48
N PRO A 116 9.18 -2.48 21.15
CA PRO A 116 9.33 -1.03 21.05
C PRO A 116 10.68 -0.51 21.56
N GLY A 117 11.42 -1.32 22.33
CA GLY A 117 12.73 -0.99 22.88
C GLY A 117 13.88 -1.29 21.92
N ASN A 118 13.61 -1.87 20.75
CA ASN A 118 14.63 -2.26 19.79
C ASN A 118 15.31 -1.03 19.19
N SER A 119 16.47 -0.68 19.76
CA SER A 119 17.22 0.52 19.39
C SER A 119 17.74 0.45 17.94
N GLU A 120 18.07 -0.75 17.46
CA GLU A 120 18.53 -0.97 16.10
C GLU A 120 17.39 -0.74 15.08
N ALA A 121 16.21 -1.31 15.32
CA ALA A 121 15.04 -1.08 14.47
C ALA A 121 14.61 0.39 14.46
N LEU A 122 14.68 1.10 15.61
CA LEU A 122 14.42 2.54 15.67
C LEU A 122 15.40 3.34 14.81
N ALA A 123 16.70 3.03 14.91
CA ALA A 123 17.74 3.71 14.15
C ALA A 123 17.58 3.46 12.65
N ASN A 124 17.40 2.20 12.25
CA ASN A 124 17.30 1.82 10.83
C ASN A 124 16.00 2.33 10.20
N LYS A 125 14.87 2.27 10.93
CA LYS A 125 13.61 2.91 10.52
C LYS A 125 13.83 4.40 10.22
N LYS A 126 14.42 5.13 11.17
CA LYS A 126 14.67 6.56 11.02
C LYS A 126 15.60 6.85 9.83
N GLN A 127 16.64 6.04 9.64
CA GLN A 127 17.54 6.17 8.50
C GLN A 127 16.80 6.03 7.17
N ILE A 128 15.89 5.05 7.04
CA ILE A 128 15.05 4.92 5.84
C ILE A 128 14.13 6.14 5.66
N GLU A 129 13.49 6.61 6.73
CA GLU A 129 12.62 7.79 6.68
C GLU A 129 13.40 9.04 6.22
N ASP A 130 14.62 9.23 6.70
CA ASP A 130 15.48 10.34 6.28
C ASP A 130 15.96 10.19 4.82
N ILE A 131 16.15 8.97 4.32
CA ILE A 131 16.37 8.71 2.90
C ILE A 131 15.14 9.10 2.06
N TYR A 132 13.91 8.79 2.51
CA TYR A 132 12.69 9.25 1.82
C TYR A 132 12.60 10.77 1.76
N LYS A 133 12.88 11.45 2.88
CA LYS A 133 12.91 12.91 2.94
C LYS A 133 13.96 13.51 2.00
N SER A 134 15.17 12.95 1.96
CA SER A 134 16.23 13.44 1.09
C SER A 134 15.93 13.22 -0.40
N MET A 135 15.17 12.17 -0.73
CA MET A 135 14.63 11.94 -2.07
C MET A 135 13.42 12.85 -2.42
N GLY A 136 12.96 13.70 -1.49
CA GLY A 136 11.74 14.50 -1.67
C GLY A 136 10.47 13.66 -1.80
N LYS A 137 10.46 12.46 -1.22
CA LYS A 137 9.36 11.51 -1.29
C LYS A 137 8.63 11.42 0.05
N PRO A 138 7.30 11.21 0.04
CA PRO A 138 6.58 10.90 1.26
C PRO A 138 7.04 9.56 1.82
N ILE A 139 7.07 9.46 3.14
CA ILE A 139 7.35 8.21 3.83
C ILE A 139 6.12 7.30 3.66
N PRO A 140 6.27 6.08 3.11
CA PRO A 140 5.16 5.15 2.96
C PRO A 140 4.70 4.65 4.33
N GLU A 141 3.40 4.37 4.47
CA GLU A 141 2.78 3.72 5.65
C GLU A 141 2.85 2.19 5.58
#